data_AF-A0A3D5CXW0-F1
#
_entry.id   AF-A0A3D5CXW0-F1
#
_cell.length_a   1.000
_cell.length_b   1.000
_cell.length_c   1.000
_cell.angle_alpha   90.00
_cell.angle_beta   90.00
_cell.angle_gamma   90.00
#
_symmetry.space_group_name_H-M   'P 1'
#
loop_
_entity.id
_entity.type
_entity.pdbx_description
1 polymer ?
#
loop_
_entity_poly.entity_id
_entity_poly.type
_entity_poly.pdbx_seq_one_letter_code
_entity_poly.pdbx_strand_id
1 'polypeptide(L)' 'RADVGIAMGGLGSDAAIEAADVVIMNDEPGKIADAIRLSRKTLKIVKQNIIFAIGIKSVVLILGAFGIATMGDAVFADVG' A
#
# COMPACT_ATOMS: atom_id res chain seq x y z
N ARG A 1 2.88 13.26 19.68
CA ARG A 1 1.88 12.35 19.09
C ARG A 1 2.64 11.50 18.10
N ALA A 2 2.61 10.18 18.24
CA ALA A 2 3.16 9.29 17.23
C ALA A 2 2.17 9.18 16.07
N ASP A 3 2.67 9.00 14.85
CA ASP A 3 1.82 8.74 13.67
C ASP A 3 1.26 7.32 13.66
N VAL A 4 1.84 6.43 14.47
CA VAL A 4 1.44 5.03 14.65
C VAL A 4 1.69 4.63 16.11
N GLY A 5 0.65 4.17 16.79
CA GLY A 5 0.74 3.57 18.13
C GLY A 5 1.13 2.09 18.07
N ILE A 6 2.11 1.68 18.87
CA ILE A 6 2.54 0.27 18.95
C ILE A 6 2.30 -0.25 20.37
N ALA A 7 1.53 -1.33 20.49
CA ALA A 7 1.33 -2.07 21.74
C ALA A 7 2.06 -3.41 21.73
N MET A 8 2.36 -3.92 22.91
CA MET A 8 2.97 -5.25 23.12
C MET A 8 1.92 -6.17 23.74
N GLY A 9 1.75 -7.36 23.19
CA GLY A 9 0.63 -8.24 23.45
C GLY A 9 0.70 -9.01 24.77
N GLY A 10 1.91 -9.28 25.30
CA GLY A 10 2.06 -9.97 26.59
C GLY A 10 2.31 -9.02 27.77
N LEU A 11 2.75 -7.78 27.51
CA LEU A 11 3.05 -6.78 28.54
C LEU A 11 2.11 -5.56 28.55
N GLY A 12 1.31 -5.36 27.49
CA GLY A 12 0.37 -4.25 27.39
C GLY A 12 -0.93 -4.51 28.13
N SER A 13 -1.49 -3.47 28.75
CA SER A 13 -2.89 -3.52 29.23
C SER A 13 -3.83 -3.67 28.03
N ASP A 14 -4.93 -4.41 28.18
CA ASP A 14 -5.94 -4.57 27.13
C ASP A 14 -6.36 -3.24 26.49
N ALA A 15 -6.48 -2.18 27.30
CA ALA A 15 -6.79 -0.83 26.84
C ALA A 15 -5.71 -0.23 25.93
N ALA A 16 -4.43 -0.56 26.16
CA ALA A 16 -3.33 -0.12 25.32
C ALA A 16 -3.26 -0.92 24.00
N ILE A 17 -3.61 -2.21 24.05
CA ILE A 17 -3.71 -3.07 22.87
C ILE A 17 -4.86 -2.62 21.96
N GLU A 18 -6.01 -2.29 22.53
CA GLU A 18 -7.20 -1.85 21.78
C GLU A 18 -7.03 -0.45 21.16
N ALA A 19 -6.22 0.42 21.78
CA ALA A 19 -5.96 1.77 21.31
C ALA A 19 -4.77 1.88 20.32
N ALA A 20 -4.04 0.80 20.06
CA ALA A 20 -2.86 0.82 19.20
C ALA A 20 -3.16 0.41 17.75
N ASP A 21 -2.42 1.00 16.80
CA ASP A 21 -2.53 0.66 15.38
C ASP A 21 -1.83 -0.66 15.05
N VAL A 22 -0.80 -1.03 15.82
CA VAL A 22 0.01 -2.24 15.62
C VAL A 22 0.27 -2.94 16.96
N VAL A 23 0.02 -4.24 17.01
CA VAL A 23 0.23 -5.07 18.21
C VAL A 23 1.34 -6.10 17.96
N ILE A 24 2.34 -6.14 18.83
CA ILE A 24 3.44 -7.12 18.80
C ILE A 24 3.14 -8.22 19.80
N MET A 25 2.72 -9.40 19.33
CA MET A 25 2.30 -10.48 20.24
C MET A 25 3.46 -11.18 20.98
N ASN A 26 4.68 -11.14 20.46
CA ASN A 26 5.81 -11.89 21.03
C ASN A 26 6.69 -11.04 21.97
N ASP A 27 6.28 -9.81 22.31
CA ASP A 27 7.02 -8.84 23.15
C ASP A 27 8.49 -8.59 22.74
N GLU A 28 8.86 -8.94 21.50
CA GLU A 28 10.19 -8.73 20.95
C GLU A 28 10.26 -7.40 20.19
N PRO A 29 10.91 -6.34 20.71
CA PRO A 29 11.02 -5.06 20.02
C PRO A 29 11.78 -5.15 18.68
N GLY A 30 12.59 -6.19 18.47
CA GLY A 30 13.24 -6.48 17.20
C GLY A 30 12.25 -6.67 16.03
N LYS A 31 11.03 -7.14 16.31
CA LYS A 31 9.97 -7.31 15.29
C LYS A 31 9.48 -5.98 14.72
N ILE A 32 9.68 -4.86 15.41
CA ILE A 32 9.37 -3.52 14.88
C ILE A 32 10.24 -3.25 13.66
N ALA A 33 11.53 -3.59 13.72
CA ALA A 33 12.44 -3.41 12.59
C ALA A 33 12.03 -4.26 11.38
N ASP A 34 11.61 -5.51 11.62
CA ASP A 34 11.08 -6.40 10.58
C ASP A 34 9.78 -5.87 9.97
N ALA A 35 8.84 -5.39 10.81
CA ALA A 35 7.58 -4.80 10.37
C ALA A 35 7.81 -3.54 9.51
N ILE A 36 8.74 -2.66 9.91
CA ILE A 36 9.13 -1.49 9.11
C ILE A 36 9.74 -1.93 7.79
N ARG A 37 10.62 -2.93 7.78
CA ARG A 37 11.26 -3.44 6.57
C ARG A 37 10.24 -4.05 5.61
N LEU A 38 9.26 -4.79 6.13
CA LEU A 38 8.14 -5.35 5.37
C LEU A 38 7.25 -4.23 4.80
N SER A 39 6.85 -3.26 5.63
CA SER A 39 6.06 -2.10 5.21
C SER A 39 6.72 -1.32 4.07
N ARG A 40 8.04 -1.09 4.15
CA ARG A 40 8.81 -0.46 3.06
C ARG A 40 8.79 -1.28 1.77
N LYS A 41 8.86 -2.61 1.87
CA LYS A 41 8.76 -3.50 0.69
C LYS A 41 7.36 -3.43 0.08
N THR A 42 6.31 -3.44 0.90
CA THR A 42 4.92 -3.28 0.46
C THR A 42 4.72 -1.94 -0.24
N LEU A 43 5.21 -0.84 0.34
CA LEU A 43 5.13 0.48 -0.30
C LEU A 43 5.86 0.53 -1.65
N LYS A 44 6.97 -0.20 -1.80
CA LYS A 44 7.66 -0.31 -3.09
C LYS A 44 6.79 -1.02 -4.13
N ILE A 45 6.13 -2.12 -3.75
CA ILE A 45 5.22 -2.87 -4.63
C ILE A 45 4.00 -2.02 -5.00
N VAL A 46 3.40 -1.34 -4.03
CA VAL A 46 2.26 -0.42 -4.27
C VAL A 46 2.65 0.68 -5.26
N LYS A 47 3.81 1.32 -5.07
CA LYS A 47 4.30 2.34 -6.00
C LYS A 47 4.55 1.77 -7.41
N GLN A 48 5.07 0.55 -7.52
CA GLN A 48 5.22 -0.12 -8.83
C GLN A 48 3.88 -0.35 -9.52
N ASN A 49 2.87 -0.85 -8.79
CA ASN A 49 1.53 -1.07 -9.34
C ASN A 49 0.87 0.25 -9.77
N ILE A 50 0.98 1.31 -8.96
CA ILE A 50 0.44 2.64 -9.31
C ILE A 50 1.11 3.17 -10.58
N ILE A 51 2.44 3.08 -10.67
CA ILE A 51 3.18 3.52 -11.87
C ILE A 51 2.76 2.72 -13.10
N PHE A 52 2.56 1.40 -12.95
CA PHE A 52 2.11 0.54 -14.05
C PHE A 52 0.70 0.90 -14.53
N ALA A 53 -0.25 1.08 -13.60
CA ALA A 53 -1.61 1.49 -13.91
C ALA A 53 -1.67 2.86 -14.59
N ILE A 54 -0.94 3.85 -14.06
CA ILE A 54 -0.85 5.18 -14.66
C ILE A 54 -0.17 5.11 -16.03
N GLY A 55 0.86 4.27 -16.18
CA GLY A 55 1.55 4.07 -17.46
C GLY A 55 0.61 3.58 -18.56
N ILE A 56 -0.18 2.54 -18.28
CA ILE A 56 -1.17 2.00 -19.22
C ILE A 56 -2.21 3.05 -19.58
N LYS A 57 -2.81 3.72 -18.57
CA LYS A 57 -3.80 4.78 -18.80
C LYS A 57 -3.24 5.92 -19.64
N SER A 58 -1.98 6.30 -19.41
CA SER A 58 -1.31 7.37 -20.17
C SER A 58 -1.05 6.97 -21.62
N VAL A 59 -0.60 5.73 -21.87
CA VAL A 59 -0.40 5.21 -23.23
C VAL A 59 -1.72 5.21 -24.01
N VAL A 60 -2.79 4.71 -23.39
CA VAL A 60 -4.11 4.63 -24.03
C VAL A 60 -4.69 6.02 -24.27
N LEU A 61 -4.51 6.95 -23.33
CA LEU A 61 -4.91 8.35 -23.50
C LEU A 61 -4.19 9.01 -24.69
N ILE A 62 -2.88 8.80 -24.84
CA ILE A 62 -2.10 9.33 -25.96
C ILE A 62 -2.57 8.70 -27.28
N LEU A 63 -2.76 7.39 -27.33
CA LEU A 63 -3.28 6.70 -28.52
C LEU A 63 -4.69 7.18 -28.92
N GLY A 64 -5.54 7.47 -27.93
CA GLY A 64 -6.85 8.08 -28.14
C GLY A 64 -6.77 9.51 -28.64
N ALA A 65 -5.83 10.31 -28.14
CA ALA A 65 -5.60 11.68 -28.60
C ALA A 65 -5.13 11.74 -30.07
N PHE A 66 -4.38 10.73 -30.54
CA PHE A 66 -4.02 10.58 -31.96
C PHE A 66 -5.12 9.95 -32.82
N GLY A 67 -6.29 9.63 -32.26
CA GLY A 67 -7.45 9.10 -32.98
C GLY A 67 -7.33 7.63 -33.40
N ILE A 68 -6.36 6.88 -32.84
CA ILE A 68 -6.11 5.47 -33.15
C ILE A 68 -6.89 4.55 -32.21
N ALA A 69 -7.10 4.96 -30.95
CA ALA A 69 -7.85 4.18 -29.96
C ALA A 69 -9.35 4.50 -30.00
N THR A 70 -10.18 3.46 -30.06
CA THR A 70 -11.65 3.61 -29.99
C THR A 70 -12.14 3.56 -28.54
N MET A 71 -13.38 3.98 -28.26
CA MET A 71 -13.94 3.93 -26.89
C MET A 71 -13.80 2.55 -26.23
N GLY A 72 -13.76 1.46 -27.00
CA GLY A 72 -13.53 0.10 -26.48
C GLY A 72 -12.14 -0.10 -25.85
N ASP A 73 -11.09 0.43 -26.47
CA ASP A 73 -9.71 0.32 -25.96
C ASP A 73 -9.52 1.17 -24.69
N ALA A 74 -10.18 2.33 -24.65
CA ALA A 74 -10.19 3.20 -23.47
C ALA A 74 -10.90 2.56 -22.27
N VAL A 75 -12.02 1.88 -22.52
CA VAL A 75 -12.73 1.14 -21.46
C VAL A 75 -11.88 -0.04 -21.00
N PHE A 76 -11.32 -0.84 -21.91
CA PHE A 76 -10.49 -2.00 -21.55
C PHE A 76 -9.26 -1.63 -20.70
N ALA A 77 -8.69 -0.45 -20.93
CA ALA A 77 -7.58 0.07 -20.13
C ALA A 77 -7.97 0.55 -18.72
N ASP A 78 -9.26 0.83 -18.48
CA ASP A 78 -9.77 1.34 -17.20
C ASP A 78 -10.40 0.24 -16.32
N VAL A 79 -10.83 -0.88 -16.93
CA VAL A 79 -11.34 -2.06 -16.19
C VAL A 79 -10.23 -3.03 -15.71
N GLY A 80 -8.99 -2.79 -16.13
CA GLY A 80 -7.80 -3.56 -15.72
C GLY A 80 -7.23 -3.15 -14.36
#